data_AF-A0AA38FGW8-F1
#
_entry.id   AF-A0AA38FGW8-F1
#
_cell.length_a   1.000
_cell.length_b   1.000
_cell.length_c   1.000
_cell.angle_alpha   90.00
_cell.angle_beta   90.00
_cell.angle_gamma   90.00
#
_symmetry.space_group_name_H-M   'P 1'
#
loop_
_entity.id
_entity.type
_entity.pdbx_description
1 polymer ?
#
loop_
_entity_poly.entity_id
_entity_poly.type
_entity_poly.pdbx_seq_one_letter_code
_entity_poly.pdbx_strand_id
1 'polypeptide(L)'
;EGQKPDQIISAHLNVGGDLQSDASNGNTKVYINGREISKIELKMLKMAGVQCADKPHFWVDPDGTYREEGQNKSKGNIWCKEGTFAKQAAIRLYCSFLSLPTPRGNIIIKADFNNQSNRSVPEYLEQKKIQKLLLLGYQGSGTSTIFKQAKFLYKGDKFSQEEVQNIKLMIQSNLYKYLSILLEGRERFEEESLTRNGDPEVQDGSSTSDGPSTSGENEREADVNNVYSINQRLKTFSDWLLNIVAMGDFDAFFPAATREYAPMVEELWRDPAIQATFSRRNELHMLPDVASYFLERVLEISSNEYEPTDKDILYAEGVTHSNGLALVEFSLDDRSSISEPYNDNFDYHYPPARYQLIRLNAKGLNEGCKWLEMFEDARALIFCVSIGDYDQMWAEDNGPLRNKMILSKELFENVIKHPCFKNTPFVLLLNKFDVFEEKITTVPLTVCEWFKDFSPVKAHHNNSSLANQAYYYVAMKFKELYASISNRKLFVSQVKARDCDTVDESF
;
A
#
# COMPACT_ATOMS: atom_id res chain seq x y z
N GLU A 1 19.95 22.60 -18.11
CA GLU A 1 19.77 21.15 -18.39
C GLU A 1 19.01 21.06 -19.71
N GLY A 2 19.50 20.27 -20.67
CA GLY A 2 18.94 20.19 -22.01
C GLY A 2 17.53 19.62 -22.08
N GLN A 3 16.90 19.75 -23.25
CA GLN A 3 15.61 19.14 -23.51
C GLN A 3 15.74 17.61 -23.48
N LYS A 4 14.79 16.96 -22.79
CA LYS A 4 14.72 15.49 -22.72
C LYS A 4 14.26 14.94 -24.07
N PRO A 5 14.77 13.78 -24.50
CA PRO A 5 14.29 13.17 -25.72
C PRO A 5 12.85 12.72 -25.57
N ASP A 6 12.05 12.95 -26.61
CA ASP A 6 10.64 12.58 -26.72
C ASP A 6 10.45 11.14 -27.24
N GLN A 7 11.47 10.57 -27.90
CA GLN A 7 11.46 9.21 -28.43
C GLN A 7 12.78 8.49 -28.18
N ILE A 8 12.75 7.14 -28.25
CA ILE A 8 14.01 6.38 -28.24
C ILE A 8 14.79 6.81 -29.46
N ILE A 9 16.00 7.25 -29.18
CA ILE A 9 16.88 7.75 -30.20
C ILE A 9 17.39 6.55 -30.96
N SER A 10 16.86 6.41 -32.17
CA SER A 10 17.19 5.36 -33.11
C SER A 10 18.57 5.62 -33.72
N ALA A 11 19.33 4.55 -33.97
CA ALA A 11 20.51 4.59 -34.82
C ALA A 11 20.19 4.99 -36.27
N HIS A 12 18.93 4.81 -36.68
CA HIS A 12 18.41 5.13 -37.99
C HIS A 12 17.49 6.35 -37.90
N LEU A 13 18.02 7.52 -38.25
CA LEU A 13 17.23 8.74 -38.39
C LEU A 13 16.45 8.69 -39.71
N ASN A 14 15.13 8.90 -39.65
CA ASN A 14 14.24 8.92 -40.82
C ASN A 14 14.48 10.13 -41.76
N VAL A 15 15.28 11.11 -41.31
CA VAL A 15 15.65 12.31 -42.07
C VAL A 15 17.18 12.37 -42.04
N GLY A 16 17.82 12.16 -43.19
CA GLY A 16 19.26 11.87 -43.29
C GLY A 16 20.18 12.90 -42.63
N GLY A 17 21.16 12.39 -41.86
CA GLY A 17 22.19 13.13 -41.13
C GLY A 17 22.59 12.38 -39.85
N ASP A 18 23.74 12.73 -39.25
CA ASP A 18 24.11 12.29 -37.90
C ASP A 18 23.50 13.25 -36.86
N LEU A 19 23.15 12.74 -35.67
CA LEU A 19 22.71 13.59 -34.56
C LEU A 19 23.84 14.52 -34.12
N GLN A 20 23.53 15.80 -33.93
CA GLN A 20 24.51 16.75 -33.37
C GLN A 20 24.91 16.33 -31.95
N SER A 21 26.18 16.54 -31.60
CA SER A 21 26.73 16.16 -30.30
C SER A 21 26.03 16.86 -29.13
N ASP A 22 25.52 18.07 -29.34
CA ASP A 22 24.81 18.90 -28.37
C ASP A 22 23.28 18.79 -28.48
N ALA A 23 22.74 17.87 -29.28
CA ALA A 23 21.29 17.72 -29.50
C ALA A 23 20.46 17.57 -28.20
N SER A 24 21.06 16.99 -27.15
CA SER A 24 20.45 16.87 -25.80
C SER A 24 21.07 17.80 -24.75
N ASN A 25 21.95 18.73 -25.15
CA ASN A 25 22.79 19.56 -24.27
C ASN A 25 23.36 18.75 -23.08
N GLY A 26 23.92 17.56 -23.39
CA GLY A 26 24.50 16.67 -22.40
C GLY A 26 25.75 17.26 -21.75
N ASN A 27 26.17 16.70 -20.61
CA ASN A 27 27.39 17.11 -19.90
C ASN A 27 28.08 15.95 -19.19
N THR A 28 27.90 14.73 -19.68
CA THR A 28 28.43 13.51 -19.07
C THR A 28 29.62 12.90 -19.79
N LYS A 29 30.00 13.41 -20.96
CA LYS A 29 31.01 12.84 -21.86
C LYS A 29 30.74 11.37 -22.22
N VAL A 30 29.48 10.98 -22.24
CA VAL A 30 29.00 9.65 -22.67
C VAL A 30 28.05 9.88 -23.82
N TYR A 31 28.18 9.10 -24.89
CA TYR A 31 27.44 9.35 -26.12
C TYR A 31 26.47 8.22 -26.45
N ILE A 32 25.28 8.57 -26.96
CA ILE A 32 24.31 7.63 -27.53
C ILE A 32 23.98 8.08 -28.95
N ASN A 33 24.23 7.24 -29.95
CA ASN A 33 24.00 7.53 -31.38
C ASN A 33 24.56 8.90 -31.80
N GLY A 34 25.76 9.25 -31.32
CA GLY A 34 26.47 10.49 -31.67
C GLY A 34 26.20 11.72 -30.79
N ARG A 35 25.15 11.71 -29.95
CA ARG A 35 24.85 12.84 -29.04
C ARG A 35 25.42 12.62 -27.64
N GLU A 36 25.82 13.69 -26.96
CA GLU A 36 26.18 13.65 -25.54
C GLU A 36 24.93 13.59 -24.66
N ILE A 37 24.85 12.61 -23.77
CA ILE A 37 23.67 12.40 -22.92
C ILE A 37 23.68 13.25 -21.65
N SER A 38 22.51 13.43 -21.05
CA SER A 38 22.35 14.11 -19.77
C SER A 38 22.72 13.23 -18.57
N LYS A 39 22.91 13.85 -17.40
CA LYS A 39 23.13 13.12 -16.12
C LYS A 39 21.98 12.17 -15.78
N ILE A 40 20.75 12.53 -16.18
CA ILE A 40 19.54 11.74 -15.93
C ILE A 40 19.57 10.45 -16.76
N GLU A 41 19.93 10.55 -18.03
CA GLU A 41 20.07 9.41 -18.94
C GLU A 41 21.24 8.50 -18.54
N LEU A 42 22.35 9.07 -18.06
CA LEU A 42 23.47 8.30 -17.52
C LEU A 42 23.07 7.49 -16.27
N LYS A 43 22.27 8.08 -15.36
CA LYS A 43 21.74 7.34 -14.20
C LYS A 43 20.86 6.17 -14.63
N MET A 44 20.01 6.36 -15.65
CA MET A 44 19.17 5.30 -16.22
C MET A 44 20.02 4.14 -16.77
N LEU A 45 21.05 4.43 -17.57
CA LEU A 45 21.95 3.40 -18.11
C LEU A 45 22.64 2.59 -17.00
N LYS A 46 23.12 3.26 -15.95
CA LYS A 46 23.72 2.59 -14.79
C LYS A 46 22.73 1.67 -14.07
N MET A 47 21.46 2.09 -13.91
CA MET A 47 20.40 1.26 -13.35
C MET A 47 20.05 0.05 -14.22
N ALA A 48 20.11 0.20 -15.55
CA ALA A 48 20.01 -0.91 -16.50
C ALA A 48 21.22 -1.86 -16.47
N GLY A 49 22.22 -1.57 -15.63
CA GLY A 49 23.45 -2.35 -15.52
C GLY A 49 24.31 -2.26 -16.77
N VAL A 50 24.21 -1.15 -17.51
CA VAL A 50 25.12 -0.79 -18.59
C VAL A 50 26.41 -0.25 -17.96
N GLN A 51 27.53 -0.84 -18.31
CA GLN A 51 28.85 -0.38 -17.86
C GLN A 51 29.25 0.86 -18.65
N CYS A 52 29.28 2.02 -17.99
CA CYS A 52 29.65 3.30 -18.61
C CYS A 52 31.08 3.74 -18.23
N ALA A 53 32.01 2.80 -18.04
CA ALA A 53 33.41 3.12 -17.77
C ALA A 53 34.08 3.66 -19.05
N ASP A 54 35.00 4.63 -18.91
CA ASP A 54 35.86 5.15 -19.99
C ASP A 54 35.20 5.97 -21.11
N LYS A 55 34.14 6.73 -20.80
CA LYS A 55 33.48 7.66 -21.76
C LYS A 55 33.07 6.98 -23.09
N PRO A 56 32.29 5.89 -23.02
CA PRO A 56 31.98 5.09 -24.19
C PRO A 56 30.99 5.79 -25.12
N HIS A 57 31.07 5.42 -26.39
CA HIS A 57 30.09 5.76 -27.41
C HIS A 57 29.19 4.55 -27.64
N PHE A 58 27.91 4.67 -27.33
CA PHE A 58 26.93 3.62 -27.51
C PHE A 58 26.10 3.85 -28.77
N TRP A 59 25.84 2.77 -29.48
CA TRP A 59 24.79 2.69 -30.49
C TRP A 59 23.59 1.96 -29.88
N VAL A 60 22.41 2.57 -29.94
CA VAL A 60 21.15 2.04 -29.40
C VAL A 60 20.12 1.94 -30.51
N ASP A 61 19.56 0.73 -30.68
CA ASP A 61 18.54 0.43 -31.67
C ASP A 61 17.12 0.69 -31.12
N PRO A 62 16.07 0.80 -31.97
CA PRO A 62 14.70 1.08 -31.53
C PRO A 62 14.10 0.06 -30.56
N ASP A 63 14.57 -1.19 -30.61
CA ASP A 63 14.18 -2.26 -29.69
C ASP A 63 14.93 -2.19 -28.33
N GLY A 64 15.84 -1.22 -28.20
CA GLY A 64 16.68 -0.95 -27.05
C GLY A 64 17.84 -1.92 -26.86
N THR A 65 18.18 -2.71 -27.88
CA THR A 65 19.50 -3.35 -27.94
C THR A 65 20.57 -2.29 -28.08
N TYR A 66 21.73 -2.51 -27.45
CA TYR A 66 22.83 -1.57 -27.50
C TYR A 66 24.17 -2.25 -27.74
N ARG A 67 25.08 -1.49 -28.35
CA ARG A 67 26.44 -1.89 -28.68
C ARG A 67 27.40 -0.72 -28.47
N GLU A 68 28.67 -1.02 -28.24
CA GLU A 68 29.71 0.01 -28.13
C GLU A 68 30.33 0.27 -29.50
N GLU A 69 30.71 1.52 -29.78
CA GLU A 69 31.34 1.93 -31.02
C GLU A 69 32.60 1.11 -31.31
N GLY A 70 32.72 0.62 -32.54
CA GLY A 70 33.81 -0.29 -32.96
C GLY A 70 33.58 -1.78 -32.65
N GLN A 71 32.51 -2.15 -31.94
CA GLN A 71 32.15 -3.55 -31.70
C GLN A 71 30.92 -3.99 -32.50
N ASN A 72 31.01 -5.16 -33.14
CA ASN A 72 29.93 -5.71 -33.98
C ASN A 72 28.97 -6.66 -33.23
N LYS A 73 29.23 -6.94 -31.94
CA LYS A 73 28.38 -7.77 -31.08
C LYS A 73 27.54 -6.89 -30.15
N SER A 74 26.24 -7.17 -30.05
CA SER A 74 25.36 -6.54 -29.07
C SER A 74 25.84 -6.87 -27.65
N LYS A 75 25.93 -5.85 -26.78
CA LYS A 75 26.30 -6.03 -25.37
C LYS A 75 25.11 -6.42 -24.49
N GLY A 76 23.89 -6.23 -24.99
CA GLY A 76 22.66 -6.55 -24.30
C GLY A 76 21.51 -5.65 -24.75
N ASN A 77 20.39 -5.73 -24.03
CA ASN A 77 19.25 -4.85 -24.21
C ASN A 77 19.01 -4.07 -22.91
N ILE A 78 18.88 -2.75 -23.02
CA ILE A 78 18.68 -1.83 -21.89
C ILE A 78 17.41 -2.22 -21.10
N TRP A 79 16.43 -2.78 -21.80
CA TRP A 79 15.12 -3.14 -21.28
C TRP A 79 14.95 -4.64 -21.06
N CYS A 80 15.79 -5.49 -21.64
CA CYS A 80 15.69 -6.95 -21.55
C CYS A 80 17.04 -7.55 -21.17
N LYS A 81 17.27 -7.75 -19.87
CA LYS A 81 18.34 -8.62 -19.37
C LYS A 81 17.71 -9.96 -18.95
N GLU A 82 18.28 -11.06 -19.41
CA GLU A 82 17.84 -12.40 -18.99
C GLU A 82 17.91 -12.52 -17.47
N GLY A 83 16.78 -12.87 -16.83
CA GLY A 83 16.74 -13.34 -15.45
C GLY A 83 16.16 -12.41 -14.37
N THR A 84 15.56 -11.25 -14.65
CA THR A 84 14.74 -10.58 -13.61
C THR A 84 13.71 -9.58 -14.17
N PHE A 85 12.46 -10.03 -14.35
CA PHE A 85 11.32 -9.19 -14.76
C PHE A 85 11.12 -7.95 -13.86
N ALA A 86 11.43 -8.06 -12.56
CA ALA A 86 11.37 -6.96 -11.61
C ALA A 86 12.31 -5.77 -11.96
N LYS A 87 13.50 -6.04 -12.51
CA LYS A 87 14.43 -4.99 -12.94
C LYS A 87 13.93 -4.27 -14.19
N GLN A 88 13.34 -5.00 -15.14
CA GLN A 88 12.73 -4.42 -16.35
C GLN A 88 11.56 -3.49 -16.00
N ALA A 89 10.68 -3.92 -15.09
CA ALA A 89 9.59 -3.08 -14.60
C ALA A 89 10.10 -1.83 -13.86
N ALA A 90 11.15 -1.96 -13.03
CA ALA A 90 11.75 -0.84 -12.31
C ALA A 90 12.41 0.19 -13.25
N ILE A 91 13.11 -0.24 -14.30
CA ILE A 91 13.72 0.67 -15.29
C ILE A 91 12.64 1.41 -16.07
N ARG A 92 11.56 0.73 -16.49
CA ARG A 92 10.42 1.38 -17.15
C ARG A 92 9.73 2.40 -16.25
N LEU A 93 9.56 2.08 -14.97
CA LEU A 93 9.00 2.98 -13.95
C LEU A 93 9.89 4.22 -13.77
N TYR A 94 11.21 4.03 -13.66
CA TYR A 94 12.17 5.13 -13.53
C TYR A 94 12.20 6.03 -14.77
N CYS A 95 12.13 5.44 -15.97
CA CYS A 95 12.03 6.18 -17.22
C CYS A 95 10.73 6.98 -17.30
N SER A 96 9.59 6.38 -16.90
CA SER A 96 8.30 7.08 -16.85
C SER A 96 8.34 8.27 -15.86
N PHE A 97 8.86 8.08 -14.65
CA PHE A 97 9.03 9.14 -13.65
C PHE A 97 9.88 10.31 -14.16
N LEU A 98 10.90 10.01 -14.95
CA LEU A 98 11.80 11.00 -15.52
C LEU A 98 11.36 11.53 -16.88
N SER A 99 10.23 11.07 -17.42
CA SER A 99 9.75 11.37 -18.77
C SER A 99 10.78 11.02 -19.86
N LEU A 100 11.49 9.90 -19.66
CA LEU A 100 12.38 9.32 -20.65
C LEU A 100 11.63 8.32 -21.54
N PRO A 101 11.95 8.26 -22.83
CA PRO A 101 11.24 7.41 -23.78
C PRO A 101 11.61 5.93 -23.59
N THR A 102 10.62 5.06 -23.70
CA THR A 102 10.75 3.60 -23.58
C THR A 102 10.18 2.89 -24.82
N PRO A 103 10.62 1.65 -25.16
CA PRO A 103 10.16 0.98 -26.37
C PRO A 103 8.68 0.61 -26.25
N ARG A 104 7.92 0.81 -27.32
CA ARG A 104 6.56 0.26 -27.44
C ARG A 104 6.69 -1.25 -27.56
N GLY A 105 6.17 -1.98 -26.57
CA GLY A 105 6.48 -3.40 -26.39
C GLY A 105 5.89 -4.28 -27.49
N ASN A 106 6.76 -4.87 -28.32
CA ASN A 106 6.56 -6.22 -28.83
C ASN A 106 7.55 -7.12 -28.08
N ILE A 107 7.04 -8.00 -27.24
CA ILE A 107 7.83 -9.03 -26.58
C ILE A 107 8.16 -10.08 -27.65
N ILE A 108 9.27 -9.91 -28.37
CA ILE A 108 9.82 -10.97 -29.22
C ILE A 108 10.53 -11.94 -28.29
N ILE A 109 9.82 -12.98 -27.85
CA ILE A 109 10.44 -14.20 -27.36
C ILE A 109 11.14 -14.80 -28.59
N LYS A 110 12.48 -14.69 -28.67
CA LYS A 110 13.26 -15.51 -29.59
C LYS A 110 13.20 -16.96 -29.08
N ALA A 111 12.18 -17.69 -29.52
CA ALA A 111 12.27 -19.13 -29.61
C ALA A 111 13.16 -19.44 -30.82
N ASP A 112 14.16 -20.30 -30.63
CA ASP A 112 15.05 -20.77 -31.68
C ASP A 112 14.25 -21.36 -32.84
N PHE A 113 14.13 -20.61 -33.94
CA PHE A 113 13.61 -21.12 -35.20
C PHE A 113 14.78 -21.66 -36.02
N ASN A 114 15.00 -22.97 -35.91
CA ASN A 114 15.64 -23.72 -36.98
C ASN A 114 14.56 -24.55 -37.70
N ASN A 115 14.40 -24.24 -38.99
CA ASN A 115 13.79 -25.01 -40.07
C ASN A 115 12.25 -25.08 -40.23
N GLN A 116 11.87 -24.51 -41.39
CA GLN A 116 10.92 -25.01 -42.39
C GLN A 116 9.46 -24.49 -42.40
N SER A 117 9.28 -23.52 -43.31
CA SER A 117 8.25 -23.44 -44.36
C SER A 117 6.78 -23.21 -44.00
N ASN A 118 6.28 -22.05 -44.45
CA ASN A 118 4.98 -21.81 -45.11
C ASN A 118 3.82 -22.74 -44.73
N ARG A 119 3.08 -22.37 -43.68
CA ARG A 119 1.63 -22.61 -43.60
C ARG A 119 0.99 -21.43 -42.88
N SER A 120 -0.06 -20.89 -43.48
CA SER A 120 -0.97 -19.91 -42.90
C SER A 120 -1.41 -20.40 -41.52
N VAL A 121 -0.98 -19.69 -40.47
CA VAL A 121 -1.31 -20.02 -39.08
C VAL A 121 -2.79 -19.74 -38.86
N PRO A 122 -3.59 -20.73 -38.43
CA PRO A 122 -5.01 -20.52 -38.21
C PRO A 122 -5.26 -19.78 -36.88
N GLU A 123 -6.38 -19.06 -36.85
CA GLU A 123 -6.89 -18.12 -35.84
C GLU A 123 -7.08 -18.68 -34.41
N TYR A 124 -6.61 -19.90 -34.12
CA TYR A 124 -6.63 -20.50 -32.77
C TYR A 124 -5.36 -20.21 -31.93
N LEU A 125 -4.38 -19.51 -32.50
CA LEU A 125 -3.14 -19.09 -31.83
C LEU A 125 -3.17 -17.61 -31.39
N GLU A 126 -4.33 -17.09 -30.98
CA GLU A 126 -4.31 -15.97 -30.04
C GLU A 126 -3.63 -16.46 -28.76
N GLN A 127 -2.43 -15.94 -28.49
CA GLN A 127 -1.79 -16.05 -27.18
C GLN A 127 -2.82 -15.62 -26.11
N LYS A 128 -3.38 -16.59 -25.37
CA LYS A 128 -4.40 -16.38 -24.34
C LYS A 128 -3.97 -15.27 -23.40
N LYS A 129 -4.54 -14.08 -23.59
CA LYS A 129 -4.11 -12.84 -22.92
C LYS A 129 -4.39 -12.94 -21.43
N ILE A 130 -3.35 -12.82 -20.62
CA ILE A 130 -3.44 -12.69 -19.16
C ILE A 130 -4.35 -11.49 -18.86
N GLN A 131 -5.37 -11.71 -18.05
CA GLN A 131 -6.35 -10.69 -17.67
C GLN A 131 -5.83 -9.93 -16.44
N LYS A 132 -5.50 -8.65 -16.61
CA LYS A 132 -4.97 -7.81 -15.52
C LYS A 132 -6.10 -7.22 -14.68
N LEU A 133 -6.03 -7.40 -13.36
CA LEU A 133 -6.92 -6.81 -12.37
C LEU A 133 -6.10 -5.83 -11.52
N LEU A 134 -6.54 -4.57 -11.44
CA LEU A 134 -5.86 -3.56 -10.62
C LEU A 134 -6.57 -3.40 -9.28
N LEU A 135 -5.88 -3.65 -8.18
CA LEU A 135 -6.39 -3.44 -6.83
C LEU A 135 -5.83 -2.15 -6.23
N LEU A 136 -6.73 -1.22 -5.94
CA LEU A 136 -6.40 0.13 -5.46
C LEU A 136 -7.36 0.54 -4.35
N GLY A 137 -6.94 1.42 -3.44
CA GLY A 137 -7.77 1.92 -2.36
C GLY A 137 -6.95 2.82 -1.43
N TYR A 138 -7.63 3.64 -0.63
CA TYR A 138 -6.94 4.54 0.31
C TYR A 138 -6.08 3.75 1.32
N GLN A 139 -5.10 4.38 1.95
CA GLN A 139 -4.26 3.72 2.95
C GLN A 139 -5.12 3.17 4.10
N GLY A 140 -4.89 1.91 4.47
CA GLY A 140 -5.68 1.23 5.50
C GLY A 140 -7.03 0.64 5.02
N SER A 141 -7.38 0.78 3.73
CA SER A 141 -8.61 0.18 3.16
C SER A 141 -8.65 -1.34 3.20
N GLY A 142 -7.48 -2.00 3.26
CA GLY A 142 -7.35 -3.47 3.27
C GLY A 142 -6.94 -4.08 1.92
N THR A 143 -6.48 -3.29 0.95
CA THR A 143 -5.93 -3.81 -0.32
C THR A 143 -4.80 -4.83 -0.13
N SER A 144 -3.93 -4.63 0.87
CA SER A 144 -2.86 -5.58 1.19
C SER A 144 -3.43 -6.91 1.68
N THR A 145 -4.43 -6.85 2.56
CA THR A 145 -5.09 -8.04 3.11
C THR A 145 -5.78 -8.84 2.01
N ILE A 146 -6.57 -8.19 1.15
CA ILE A 146 -7.23 -8.83 0.00
C ILE A 146 -6.20 -9.46 -0.95
N PHE A 147 -5.10 -8.76 -1.24
CA PHE A 147 -4.04 -9.30 -2.08
C PHE A 147 -3.39 -10.57 -1.49
N LYS A 148 -3.12 -10.56 -0.18
CA LYS A 148 -2.58 -11.74 0.51
C LYS A 148 -3.59 -12.88 0.57
N GLN A 149 -4.88 -12.56 0.78
CA GLN A 149 -5.95 -13.55 0.77
C GLN A 149 -6.12 -14.21 -0.60
N ALA A 150 -6.13 -13.43 -1.69
CA ALA A 150 -6.13 -13.96 -3.05
C ALA A 150 -4.91 -14.85 -3.33
N LYS A 151 -3.75 -14.51 -2.77
CA LYS A 151 -2.56 -15.34 -2.85
C LYS A 151 -2.70 -16.65 -2.05
N PHE A 152 -3.35 -16.64 -0.89
CA PHE A 152 -3.65 -17.87 -0.15
C PHE A 152 -4.68 -18.76 -0.86
N LEU A 153 -5.70 -18.16 -1.50
CA LEU A 153 -6.78 -18.86 -2.19
C LEU A 153 -6.32 -19.47 -3.52
N TYR A 154 -5.66 -18.67 -4.35
CA TYR A 154 -5.51 -19.00 -5.78
C TYR A 154 -4.08 -19.33 -6.21
N LYS A 155 -3.10 -19.12 -5.35
CA LYS A 155 -1.70 -19.48 -5.64
C LYS A 155 -1.35 -20.79 -4.94
N GLY A 156 -1.11 -21.86 -5.71
CA GLY A 156 -0.77 -23.18 -5.18
C GLY A 156 0.41 -23.17 -4.21
N ASP A 157 1.46 -22.41 -4.53
CA ASP A 157 2.57 -22.11 -3.61
C ASP A 157 2.34 -20.75 -2.94
N LYS A 158 1.75 -20.78 -1.73
CA LYS A 158 1.35 -19.60 -0.91
C LYS A 158 2.41 -18.48 -0.93
N PHE A 159 3.37 -18.50 -0.01
CA PHE A 159 4.47 -17.54 0.09
C PHE A 159 5.81 -18.28 0.05
N SER A 160 6.80 -17.74 -0.67
CA SER A 160 8.15 -18.31 -0.66
C SER A 160 8.83 -18.06 0.70
N GLN A 161 9.85 -18.85 1.03
CA GLN A 161 10.61 -18.66 2.27
C GLN A 161 11.23 -17.26 2.36
N GLU A 162 11.69 -16.71 1.23
CA GLU A 162 12.20 -15.33 1.15
C GLU A 162 11.10 -14.30 1.44
N GLU A 163 9.90 -14.49 0.90
CA GLU A 163 8.76 -13.62 1.17
C GLU A 163 8.35 -13.67 2.65
N VAL A 164 8.28 -14.87 3.23
CA VAL A 164 7.98 -15.06 4.66
C VAL A 164 9.04 -14.39 5.53
N GLN A 165 10.33 -14.53 5.19
CA GLN A 165 11.42 -13.87 5.92
C GLN A 165 11.32 -12.34 5.83
N ASN A 166 11.01 -11.79 4.66
CA ASN A 166 10.80 -10.35 4.51
C ASN A 166 9.60 -9.85 5.31
N ILE A 167 8.52 -10.63 5.35
CA ILE A 167 7.32 -10.33 6.15
C ILE A 167 7.64 -10.43 7.65
N LYS A 168 8.42 -11.42 8.10
CA LYS A 168 8.90 -11.54 9.50
C LYS A 168 9.58 -10.27 9.94
N LEU A 169 10.58 -9.83 9.17
CA LEU A 169 11.33 -8.61 9.46
C LEU A 169 10.44 -7.37 9.47
N MET A 170 9.47 -7.29 8.55
CA MET A 170 8.50 -6.20 8.52
C MET A 170 7.58 -6.18 9.75
N ILE A 171 7.05 -7.33 10.17
CA ILE A 171 6.20 -7.44 11.36
C ILE A 171 6.98 -6.99 12.59
N GLN A 172 8.22 -7.45 12.72
CA GLN A 172 9.12 -7.03 13.81
C GLN A 172 9.38 -5.52 13.77
N SER A 173 9.72 -4.95 12.62
CA SER A 173 9.86 -3.49 12.46
C SER A 173 8.57 -2.74 12.83
N ASN A 174 7.40 -3.23 12.41
CA ASN A 174 6.12 -2.59 12.74
C ASN A 174 5.81 -2.66 14.23
N LEU A 175 6.25 -3.70 14.95
CA LEU A 175 6.09 -3.79 16.40
C LEU A 175 6.71 -2.58 17.12
N TYR A 176 7.91 -2.16 16.70
CA TYR A 176 8.56 -0.97 17.25
C TYR A 176 7.85 0.33 16.87
N LYS A 177 7.22 0.41 15.69
CA LYS A 177 6.35 1.54 15.33
C LYS A 177 5.11 1.60 16.24
N TYR A 178 4.53 0.46 16.59
CA TYR A 178 3.39 0.42 17.50
C TYR A 178 3.79 0.79 18.93
N LEU A 179 4.95 0.30 19.38
CA LEU A 179 5.51 0.68 20.69
C LEU A 179 5.86 2.16 20.77
N SER A 180 6.40 2.76 19.70
CA SER A 180 6.68 4.21 19.69
C SER A 180 5.40 5.04 19.83
N ILE A 181 4.31 4.65 19.17
CA ILE A 181 3.00 5.31 19.32
C ILE A 181 2.47 5.16 20.75
N LEU A 182 2.66 4.00 21.38
CA LEU A 182 2.30 3.83 22.80
C LEU A 182 3.15 4.72 23.71
N LEU A 183 4.45 4.86 23.44
CA LEU A 183 5.33 5.73 24.23
C LEU A 183 4.95 7.21 24.12
N GLU A 184 4.64 7.66 22.90
CA GLU A 184 4.16 9.02 22.63
C GLU A 184 2.80 9.26 23.33
N GLY A 185 1.91 8.27 23.29
CA GLY A 185 0.64 8.29 24.02
C GLY A 185 0.83 8.33 25.55
N ARG A 186 1.83 7.62 26.08
CA ARG A 186 2.19 7.60 27.50
C ARG A 186 2.67 8.97 27.96
N GLU A 187 3.52 9.66 27.19
CA GLU A 187 3.96 11.04 27.48
C GLU A 187 2.76 11.99 27.57
N ARG A 188 1.87 11.93 26.58
CA ARG A 188 0.64 12.72 26.57
C ARG A 188 -0.24 12.45 27.79
N PHE A 189 -0.46 11.19 28.15
CA PHE A 189 -1.31 10.84 29.30
C PHE A 189 -0.67 11.21 30.64
N GLU A 190 0.66 11.20 30.72
CA GLU A 190 1.39 11.70 31.87
C GLU A 190 1.13 13.20 32.06
N GLU A 191 1.25 14.00 31.00
CA GLU A 191 0.94 15.45 31.04
C GLU A 191 -0.53 15.74 31.41
N GLU A 192 -1.49 14.99 30.84
CA GLU A 192 -2.92 15.09 31.17
C GLU A 192 -3.19 14.79 32.66
N SER A 193 -2.49 13.81 33.24
CA SER A 193 -2.66 13.47 34.66
C SER A 193 -2.05 14.50 35.62
N LEU A 194 -0.92 15.12 35.23
CA LEU A 194 -0.28 16.18 36.01
C LEU A 194 -1.11 17.46 36.02
N THR A 195 -1.69 17.82 34.88
CA THR A 195 -2.58 19.00 34.77
C THR A 195 -3.86 18.81 35.58
N ARG A 196 -4.48 17.62 35.57
CA ARG A 196 -5.68 17.32 36.36
C ARG A 196 -5.44 17.37 37.88
N ASN A 197 -4.23 17.05 38.34
CA ASN A 197 -3.86 17.12 39.75
C ASN A 197 -3.45 18.55 40.19
N GLY A 198 -3.28 19.47 39.24
CA GLY A 198 -2.84 20.86 39.48
C GLY A 198 -3.97 21.89 39.65
N ASP A 199 -5.23 21.52 39.43
CA ASP A 199 -6.38 22.40 39.63
C ASP A 199 -6.98 22.23 41.04
N PRO A 200 -6.76 23.15 41.99
CA PRO A 200 -7.56 23.21 43.20
C PRO A 200 -8.97 23.68 42.81
N GLU A 201 -9.96 22.80 42.97
CA GLU A 201 -11.37 23.16 42.82
C GLU A 201 -11.68 24.42 43.64
N VAL A 202 -12.28 25.40 42.96
CA VAL A 202 -12.99 26.52 43.58
C VAL A 202 -14.13 25.94 44.42
N GLN A 203 -13.88 25.76 45.71
CA GLN A 203 -14.94 25.56 46.70
C GLN A 203 -15.69 26.89 46.86
N ASP A 204 -16.86 26.94 46.23
CA ASP A 204 -17.85 28.00 46.46
C ASP A 204 -18.29 27.97 47.93
N GLY A 205 -18.47 29.17 48.48
CA GLY A 205 -18.34 29.44 49.92
C GLY A 205 -19.50 28.96 50.81
N SER A 206 -19.16 28.60 52.06
CA SER A 206 -19.91 29.06 53.23
C SER A 206 -19.04 29.03 54.49
N SER A 207 -19.11 30.14 55.20
CA SER A 207 -18.33 30.58 56.36
C SER A 207 -18.78 29.96 57.70
N THR A 208 -17.86 29.65 58.62
CA THR A 208 -17.60 30.40 59.89
C THR A 208 -16.91 29.57 61.01
N SER A 209 -16.00 30.27 61.73
CA SER A 209 -15.58 30.15 63.14
C SER A 209 -14.41 29.23 63.58
N ASP A 210 -13.25 29.90 63.79
CA ASP A 210 -12.41 30.00 65.00
C ASP A 210 -11.92 28.77 65.82
N GLY A 211 -10.59 28.62 65.92
CA GLY A 211 -9.89 27.91 67.01
C GLY A 211 -8.42 27.53 66.68
N PRO A 212 -7.42 27.70 67.58
CA PRO A 212 -6.02 27.95 67.18
C PRO A 212 -5.08 26.74 67.17
N SER A 213 -4.16 26.77 66.19
CA SER A 213 -2.78 26.24 66.15
C SER A 213 -2.39 25.01 66.99
N THR A 214 -2.12 23.90 66.30
CA THR A 214 -1.03 22.97 66.65
C THR A 214 -0.19 22.70 65.41
N SER A 215 1.04 23.22 65.44
CA SER A 215 2.15 22.89 64.56
C SER A 215 2.46 21.40 64.69
N GLY A 216 2.10 20.65 63.65
CA GLY A 216 2.58 19.30 63.40
C GLY A 216 3.01 19.24 61.95
N GLU A 217 4.25 19.63 61.70
CA GLU A 217 5.00 19.24 60.51
C GLU A 217 5.00 17.72 60.47
N ASN A 218 4.10 17.16 59.69
CA ASN A 218 4.28 15.88 59.03
C ASN A 218 3.85 16.15 57.60
N GLU A 219 4.82 16.60 56.82
CA GLU A 219 4.82 16.48 55.36
C GLU A 219 4.25 15.10 55.04
N ARG A 220 2.99 15.07 54.60
CA ARG A 220 2.52 13.93 53.83
C ARG A 220 3.29 14.06 52.53
N GLU A 221 4.41 13.34 52.43
CA GLU A 221 4.93 12.91 51.14
C GLU A 221 3.77 12.19 50.45
N ALA A 222 2.98 12.95 49.69
CA ALA A 222 2.13 12.41 48.67
C ALA A 222 3.10 11.93 47.59
N ASP A 223 3.56 10.70 47.75
CA ASP A 223 4.14 9.89 46.69
C ASP A 223 3.04 9.71 45.63
N VAL A 224 2.78 10.76 44.85
CA VAL A 224 1.93 10.70 43.65
C VAL A 224 2.78 10.05 42.58
N ASN A 225 3.03 8.75 42.75
CA ASN A 225 3.54 7.91 41.68
C ASN A 225 2.52 7.96 40.55
N ASN A 226 2.77 8.83 39.59
CA ASN A 226 1.99 8.92 38.38
C ASN A 226 2.07 7.54 37.69
N VAL A 227 0.92 6.95 37.41
CA VAL A 227 0.84 5.61 36.80
C VAL A 227 1.58 5.55 35.46
N TYR A 228 1.77 6.70 34.81
CA TYR A 228 2.46 6.83 33.53
C TYR A 228 3.98 7.02 33.63
N SER A 229 4.55 7.08 34.84
CA SER A 229 5.99 7.22 35.01
C SER A 229 6.72 5.89 34.81
N ILE A 230 7.82 5.93 34.07
CA ILE A 230 8.69 4.78 33.77
C ILE A 230 10.07 4.96 34.40
N ASN A 231 10.75 3.85 34.67
CA ASN A 231 12.10 3.89 35.23
C ASN A 231 13.11 4.55 34.27
N GLN A 232 14.24 5.04 34.79
CA GLN A 232 15.24 5.78 34.01
C GLN A 232 15.82 4.97 32.82
N ARG A 233 15.95 3.65 32.96
CA ARG A 233 16.46 2.76 31.90
C ARG A 233 15.49 2.66 30.74
N LEU A 234 14.21 2.42 31.03
CA LEU A 234 13.13 2.40 30.06
C LEU A 234 12.93 3.78 29.43
N LYS A 235 13.11 4.86 30.20
CA LYS A 235 13.08 6.23 29.67
C LYS A 235 14.15 6.46 28.62
N THR A 236 15.40 6.09 28.87
CA THR A 236 16.48 6.23 27.88
C THR A 236 16.21 5.43 26.60
N PHE A 237 15.65 4.22 26.71
CA PHE A 237 15.23 3.45 25.53
C PHE A 237 14.06 4.10 24.79
N SER A 238 13.08 4.63 25.53
CA SER A 238 11.92 5.32 24.97
C SER A 238 12.34 6.57 24.18
N ASP A 239 13.16 7.42 24.79
CA ASP A 239 13.71 8.62 24.17
C ASP A 239 14.49 8.29 22.89
N TRP A 240 15.27 7.21 22.91
CA TRP A 240 16.01 6.73 21.74
C TRP A 240 15.07 6.30 20.60
N LEU A 241 14.04 5.50 20.91
CA LEU A 241 13.09 5.01 19.90
C LEU A 241 12.28 6.16 19.29
N LEU A 242 11.78 7.08 20.13
CA LEU A 242 11.05 8.26 19.68
C LEU A 242 11.93 9.17 18.81
N ASN A 243 13.20 9.33 19.15
CA ASN A 243 14.15 10.10 18.34
C ASN A 243 14.36 9.50 16.94
N ILE A 244 14.52 8.17 16.83
CA ILE A 244 14.62 7.48 15.53
C ILE A 244 13.39 7.74 14.66
N VAL A 245 12.20 7.67 15.26
CA VAL A 245 10.94 7.94 14.54
C VAL A 245 10.90 9.40 14.08
N ALA A 246 11.25 10.35 14.94
CA ALA A 246 11.26 11.77 14.64
C ALA A 246 12.29 12.14 13.54
N MET A 247 13.44 11.46 13.49
CA MET A 247 14.44 11.64 12.45
C MET A 247 14.00 11.10 11.08
N GLY A 248 13.00 10.21 11.04
CA GLY A 248 12.56 9.55 9.80
C GLY A 248 13.52 8.44 9.32
N ASP A 249 14.53 8.10 10.10
CA ASP A 249 15.56 7.08 9.79
C ASP A 249 15.15 5.67 10.22
N PHE A 250 13.86 5.43 10.49
CA PHE A 250 13.36 4.17 11.05
C PHE A 250 13.83 2.92 10.28
N ASP A 251 13.78 2.96 8.95
CA ASP A 251 14.17 1.85 8.09
C ASP A 251 15.69 1.64 8.03
N ALA A 252 16.50 2.57 8.56
CA ALA A 252 17.95 2.40 8.70
C ALA A 252 18.32 1.56 9.94
N PHE A 253 17.48 1.59 10.98
CA PHE A 253 17.73 0.86 12.24
C PHE A 253 16.99 -0.48 12.29
N PHE A 254 15.76 -0.53 11.78
CA PHE A 254 14.94 -1.75 11.81
C PHE A 254 14.95 -2.44 10.45
N PRO A 255 15.07 -3.77 10.40
CA PRO A 255 14.89 -4.73 11.51
C PRO A 255 16.16 -5.04 12.32
N ALA A 256 17.34 -4.52 11.95
CA ALA A 256 18.63 -4.93 12.53
C ALA A 256 18.69 -4.75 14.06
N ALA A 257 18.14 -3.64 14.57
CA ALA A 257 18.07 -3.32 15.98
C ALA A 257 17.13 -4.25 16.79
N THR A 258 16.18 -4.93 16.14
CA THR A 258 15.20 -5.80 16.83
C THR A 258 15.85 -6.80 17.77
N ARG A 259 16.93 -7.44 17.31
CA ARG A 259 17.60 -8.52 18.06
C ARG A 259 18.26 -8.02 19.33
N GLU A 260 18.79 -6.80 19.30
CA GLU A 260 19.50 -6.19 20.42
C GLU A 260 18.53 -5.70 21.50
N TYR A 261 17.38 -5.16 21.09
CA TYR A 261 16.42 -4.54 21.99
C TYR A 261 15.26 -5.46 22.43
N ALA A 262 15.21 -6.72 21.99
CA ALA A 262 14.16 -7.66 22.42
C ALA A 262 14.00 -7.77 23.96
N PRO A 263 15.08 -7.83 24.78
CA PRO A 263 14.95 -7.83 26.24
C PRO A 263 14.38 -6.52 26.80
N MET A 264 14.69 -5.38 26.16
CA MET A 264 14.16 -4.07 26.54
C MET A 264 12.67 -3.97 26.22
N VAL A 265 12.22 -4.55 25.10
CA VAL A 265 10.81 -4.63 24.74
C VAL A 265 10.01 -5.46 25.75
N GLU A 266 10.57 -6.57 26.24
CA GLU A 266 9.93 -7.39 27.27
C GLU A 266 9.74 -6.61 28.59
N GLU A 267 10.79 -5.91 29.04
CA GLU A 267 10.70 -5.06 30.24
C GLU A 267 9.69 -3.92 30.03
N LEU A 268 9.77 -3.22 28.90
CA LEU A 268 8.89 -2.11 28.57
C LEU A 268 7.42 -2.55 28.56
N TRP A 269 7.11 -3.68 27.93
CA TRP A 269 5.74 -4.17 27.85
C TRP A 269 5.16 -4.53 29.22
N ARG A 270 5.99 -5.04 30.14
CA ARG A 270 5.54 -5.39 31.50
C ARG A 270 5.37 -4.18 32.42
N ASP A 271 5.85 -3.01 32.01
CA ASP A 271 5.77 -1.80 32.81
C ASP A 271 4.30 -1.33 32.99
N PRO A 272 3.88 -0.98 34.22
CA PRO A 272 2.52 -0.51 34.50
C PRO A 272 2.09 0.69 33.66
N ALA A 273 3.00 1.62 33.35
CA ALA A 273 2.69 2.80 32.54
C ALA A 273 2.29 2.43 31.12
N ILE A 274 2.97 1.45 30.54
CA ILE A 274 2.70 0.97 29.18
C ILE A 274 1.38 0.19 29.15
N GLN A 275 1.12 -0.65 30.15
CA GLN A 275 -0.16 -1.36 30.26
C GLN A 275 -1.34 -0.41 30.49
N ALA A 276 -1.18 0.64 31.31
CA ALA A 276 -2.18 1.67 31.51
C ALA A 276 -2.46 2.46 30.22
N THR A 277 -1.41 2.76 29.45
CA THR A 277 -1.52 3.43 28.15
C THR A 277 -2.21 2.54 27.11
N PHE A 278 -1.83 1.26 27.02
CA PHE A 278 -2.45 0.30 26.10
C PHE A 278 -3.94 0.05 26.41
N SER A 279 -4.34 0.18 27.68
CA SER A 279 -5.75 0.11 28.08
C SER A 279 -6.57 1.28 27.51
N ARG A 280 -5.94 2.44 27.28
CA ARG A 280 -6.51 3.64 26.65
C ARG A 280 -6.18 3.75 25.15
N ARG A 281 -5.74 2.66 24.50
CA ARG A 281 -5.29 2.68 23.09
C ARG A 281 -6.30 3.24 22.09
N ASN A 282 -7.60 3.20 22.38
CA ASN A 282 -8.65 3.75 21.52
C ASN A 282 -8.57 5.29 21.40
N GLU A 283 -7.87 5.97 22.32
CA GLU A 283 -7.61 7.41 22.28
C GLU A 283 -6.37 7.76 21.42
N LEU A 284 -5.61 6.75 20.97
CA LEU A 284 -4.40 6.91 20.17
C LEU A 284 -4.72 6.81 18.68
N HIS A 285 -5.12 7.93 18.06
CA HIS A 285 -5.56 7.96 16.65
C HIS A 285 -4.51 7.50 15.63
N MET A 286 -3.21 7.58 15.98
CA MET A 286 -2.11 7.13 15.12
C MET A 286 -1.89 5.62 15.19
N LEU A 287 -2.46 4.92 16.18
CA LEU A 287 -2.29 3.49 16.35
C LEU A 287 -3.21 2.72 15.38
N PRO A 288 -2.67 1.90 14.46
CA PRO A 288 -3.52 1.17 13.51
C PRO A 288 -4.39 0.11 14.19
N ASP A 289 -5.58 -0.16 13.61
CA ASP A 289 -6.52 -1.18 14.12
C ASP A 289 -5.84 -2.56 14.33
N VAL A 290 -4.87 -2.90 13.48
CA VAL A 290 -4.16 -4.19 13.53
C VAL A 290 -3.12 -4.26 14.65
N ALA A 291 -2.73 -3.13 15.24
CA ALA A 291 -1.62 -3.07 16.18
C ALA A 291 -1.91 -3.88 17.45
N SER A 292 -3.16 -3.90 17.93
CA SER A 292 -3.55 -4.67 19.11
C SER A 292 -3.21 -6.16 18.96
N TYR A 293 -3.44 -6.74 17.78
CA TYR A 293 -3.13 -8.14 17.49
C TYR A 293 -1.64 -8.47 17.67
N PHE A 294 -0.75 -7.55 17.31
CA PHE A 294 0.70 -7.73 17.43
C PHE A 294 1.20 -7.34 18.82
N LEU A 295 0.68 -6.26 19.41
CA LEU A 295 1.08 -5.80 20.75
C LEU A 295 0.72 -6.82 21.84
N GLU A 296 -0.44 -7.48 21.76
CA GLU A 296 -0.82 -8.56 22.68
C GLU A 296 0.14 -9.75 22.64
N ARG A 297 0.90 -9.90 21.54
CA ARG A 297 1.90 -10.96 21.32
C ARG A 297 3.31 -10.41 21.23
N VAL A 298 3.56 -9.21 21.78
CA VAL A 298 4.85 -8.52 21.65
C VAL A 298 6.04 -9.39 22.06
N LEU A 299 5.92 -10.17 23.13
CA LEU A 299 6.99 -11.05 23.63
C LEU A 299 7.33 -12.17 22.64
N GLU A 300 6.30 -12.75 22.01
CA GLU A 300 6.45 -13.79 21.01
C GLU A 300 7.10 -13.21 19.74
N ILE A 301 6.64 -12.05 19.28
CA ILE A 301 7.08 -11.43 18.02
C ILE A 301 8.48 -10.81 18.13
N SER A 302 8.83 -10.25 19.30
CA SER A 302 10.18 -9.71 19.55
C SER A 302 11.26 -10.79 19.62
N SER A 303 10.85 -12.06 19.77
CA SER A 303 11.76 -13.20 19.84
C SER A 303 12.52 -13.42 18.53
N ASN A 304 13.77 -13.92 18.62
CA ASN A 304 14.55 -14.26 17.43
C ASN A 304 13.99 -15.51 16.72
N GLU A 305 13.36 -16.37 17.51
CA GLU A 305 12.75 -17.64 17.13
C GLU A 305 11.33 -17.47 16.56
N TYR A 306 10.81 -16.23 16.52
CA TYR A 306 9.50 -15.92 15.96
C TYR A 306 9.39 -16.35 14.49
N GLU A 307 8.41 -17.19 14.15
CA GLU A 307 8.09 -17.52 12.77
C GLU A 307 6.64 -17.07 12.47
N PRO A 308 6.41 -16.21 11.47
CA PRO A 308 5.07 -15.71 11.17
C PRO A 308 4.11 -16.83 10.79
N THR A 309 2.96 -16.86 11.45
CA THR A 309 1.84 -17.71 11.03
C THR A 309 1.14 -17.14 9.79
N ASP A 310 0.32 -17.95 9.11
CA ASP A 310 -0.53 -17.48 8.02
C ASP A 310 -1.42 -16.29 8.45
N LYS A 311 -1.88 -16.30 9.71
CA LYS A 311 -2.65 -15.19 10.30
C LYS A 311 -1.80 -13.94 10.50
N ASP A 312 -0.54 -14.08 10.93
CA ASP A 312 0.40 -12.97 11.05
C ASP A 312 0.69 -12.33 9.70
N ILE A 313 0.93 -13.16 8.69
CA ILE A 313 1.08 -12.74 7.31
C ILE A 313 -0.15 -11.97 6.85
N LEU A 314 -1.37 -12.48 7.11
CA LEU A 314 -2.62 -11.82 6.72
C LEU A 314 -2.86 -10.49 7.45
N TYR A 315 -2.47 -10.38 8.71
CA TYR A 315 -2.63 -9.16 9.52
C TYR A 315 -1.54 -8.11 9.26
N ALA A 316 -0.37 -8.51 8.76
CA ALA A 316 0.75 -7.60 8.54
C ALA A 316 0.41 -6.47 7.54
N GLU A 317 0.45 -5.23 7.99
CA GLU A 317 0.31 -4.07 7.11
C GLU A 317 1.65 -3.67 6.50
N GLY A 318 1.60 -2.98 5.35
CA GLY A 318 2.81 -2.47 4.70
C GLY A 318 3.54 -3.47 3.79
N VAL A 319 3.00 -4.68 3.59
CA VAL A 319 3.56 -5.72 2.70
C VAL A 319 3.56 -5.25 1.24
N THR A 320 4.57 -4.46 0.88
CA THR A 320 4.75 -3.88 -0.44
C THR A 320 6.25 -3.79 -0.67
N HIS A 321 6.72 -4.26 -1.83
CA HIS A 321 8.11 -4.05 -2.22
C HIS A 321 8.41 -2.54 -2.31
N SER A 322 9.70 -2.16 -2.22
CA SER A 322 10.21 -0.79 -2.28
C SER A 322 9.67 0.07 -3.44
N ASN A 323 9.11 -0.58 -4.46
CA ASN A 323 8.62 0.06 -5.69
C ASN A 323 7.10 0.36 -5.66
N GLY A 324 6.41 0.12 -4.53
CA GLY A 324 4.99 0.46 -4.36
C GLY A 324 4.00 -0.47 -5.06
N LEU A 325 4.46 -1.59 -5.63
CA LEU A 325 3.67 -2.55 -6.38
C LEU A 325 3.79 -3.96 -5.78
N ALA A 326 2.70 -4.74 -5.84
CA ALA A 326 2.71 -6.18 -5.59
C ALA A 326 1.92 -6.93 -6.67
N LEU A 327 2.40 -8.11 -7.05
CA LEU A 327 1.90 -8.87 -8.19
C LEU A 327 1.63 -10.33 -7.78
N VAL A 328 0.48 -10.87 -8.17
CA VAL A 328 0.22 -12.30 -8.13
C VAL A 328 -0.49 -12.75 -9.39
N GLU A 329 -0.05 -13.86 -9.96
CA GLU A 329 -0.73 -14.53 -11.07
C GLU A 329 -1.41 -15.78 -10.55
N PHE A 330 -2.63 -16.02 -11.01
CA PHE A 330 -3.41 -17.20 -10.69
C PHE A 330 -4.34 -17.56 -11.85
N SER A 331 -4.92 -18.76 -11.78
CA SER A 331 -5.91 -19.21 -12.77
C SER A 331 -7.22 -19.47 -12.04
N LEU A 332 -8.32 -18.94 -12.57
CA LEU A 332 -9.66 -19.25 -12.09
C LEU A 332 -10.32 -20.20 -13.09
N ASP A 333 -10.88 -21.29 -12.58
CA ASP A 333 -11.84 -22.08 -13.36
C ASP A 333 -13.07 -21.21 -13.57
N ASP A 334 -13.49 -21.06 -14.83
CA ASP A 334 -14.71 -20.34 -15.18
C ASP A 334 -15.93 -21.20 -14.78
N ARG A 335 -16.18 -21.32 -13.47
CA ARG A 335 -17.35 -22.00 -12.90
C ARG A 335 -18.54 -21.04 -12.82
N SER A 336 -18.68 -20.16 -13.81
CA SER A 336 -19.85 -19.32 -13.94
C SER A 336 -21.08 -20.21 -14.20
N SER A 337 -21.91 -20.38 -13.18
CA SER A 337 -23.27 -20.92 -13.31
C SER A 337 -24.21 -20.00 -14.12
N ILE A 338 -23.70 -18.86 -14.61
CA ILE A 338 -24.40 -17.92 -15.51
C ILE A 338 -24.10 -18.20 -16.98
N SER A 339 -23.14 -19.08 -17.28
CA SER A 339 -22.71 -19.44 -18.64
C SER A 339 -22.86 -20.93 -18.96
N GLU A 340 -23.81 -21.63 -18.35
CA GLU A 340 -24.27 -22.92 -18.87
C GLU A 340 -25.45 -22.70 -19.83
N PRO A 341 -25.22 -22.49 -21.14
CA PRO A 341 -26.27 -22.81 -22.09
C PRO A 341 -26.45 -24.33 -22.04
N TYR A 342 -27.69 -24.76 -21.82
CA TYR A 342 -28.14 -26.14 -22.03
C TYR A 342 -27.54 -26.72 -23.31
N ASN A 343 -26.46 -27.50 -23.19
CA ASN A 343 -25.95 -28.30 -24.29
C ASN A 343 -25.24 -29.53 -23.72
N ASP A 344 -26.03 -30.60 -23.60
CA ASP A 344 -25.50 -31.95 -23.48
C ASP A 344 -24.55 -32.21 -24.65
N ASN A 345 -23.35 -32.68 -24.32
CA ASN A 345 -22.25 -33.10 -25.21
C ASN A 345 -21.26 -32.00 -25.64
N PHE A 346 -20.13 -31.92 -24.94
CA PHE A 346 -18.78 -32.24 -25.43
C PHE A 346 -17.76 -31.83 -24.34
N ASP A 347 -16.84 -32.73 -24.02
CA ASP A 347 -15.78 -32.62 -22.99
C ASP A 347 -14.67 -31.61 -23.40
N TYR A 348 -15.04 -30.38 -23.74
CA TYR A 348 -14.09 -29.28 -23.96
C TYR A 348 -13.75 -28.63 -22.62
N HIS A 349 -12.77 -29.19 -21.91
CA HIS A 349 -12.12 -28.47 -20.82
C HIS A 349 -11.33 -27.29 -21.41
N TYR A 350 -11.96 -26.11 -21.48
CA TYR A 350 -11.22 -24.87 -21.68
C TYR A 350 -10.25 -24.72 -20.52
N PRO A 351 -8.94 -24.53 -20.76
CA PRO A 351 -8.01 -24.31 -19.68
C PRO A 351 -8.37 -23.00 -18.97
N PRO A 352 -8.20 -22.94 -17.64
CA PRO A 352 -8.71 -21.85 -16.82
C PRO A 352 -8.16 -20.50 -17.26
N ALA A 353 -8.98 -19.47 -17.12
CA ALA A 353 -8.60 -18.10 -17.45
C ALA A 353 -7.48 -17.65 -16.49
N ARG A 354 -6.40 -17.10 -17.05
CA ARG A 354 -5.26 -16.60 -16.28
C ARG A 354 -5.48 -15.14 -15.91
N TYR A 355 -5.41 -14.86 -14.62
CA TYR A 355 -5.53 -13.53 -14.06
C TYR A 355 -4.21 -13.08 -13.45
N GLN A 356 -3.97 -11.78 -13.51
CA GLN A 356 -2.85 -11.11 -12.87
C GLN A 356 -3.41 -9.99 -11.99
N LEU A 357 -3.37 -10.19 -10.68
CA LEU A 357 -3.78 -9.18 -9.71
C LEU A 357 -2.58 -8.30 -9.35
N ILE A 358 -2.74 -7.01 -9.59
CA ILE A 358 -1.72 -5.98 -9.39
C ILE A 358 -2.23 -5.06 -8.29
N ARG A 359 -1.62 -5.11 -7.10
CA ARG A 359 -1.91 -4.15 -6.03
C ARG A 359 -1.06 -2.90 -6.19
N LEU A 360 -1.72 -1.75 -6.16
CA LEU A 360 -1.11 -0.43 -6.21
C LEU A 360 -1.11 0.20 -4.81
N ASN A 361 0.01 0.80 -4.39
CA ASN A 361 0.03 1.65 -3.20
C ASN A 361 -0.60 3.01 -3.52
N ALA A 362 -1.48 3.50 -2.65
CA ALA A 362 -2.05 4.84 -2.79
C ALA A 362 -1.02 5.96 -2.53
N LYS A 363 0.05 5.67 -1.80
CA LYS A 363 1.18 6.60 -1.58
C LYS A 363 1.84 6.88 -2.94
N GLY A 364 1.60 8.08 -3.49
CA GLY A 364 2.04 8.51 -4.83
C GLY A 364 0.91 8.73 -5.85
N LEU A 365 -0.36 8.42 -5.52
CA LEU A 365 -1.52 8.78 -6.37
C LEU A 365 -1.90 10.26 -6.26
N ASN A 366 -1.51 10.93 -5.16
CA ASN A 366 -1.78 12.34 -4.89
C ASN A 366 -1.05 13.28 -5.88
N GLU A 367 -0.03 12.80 -6.60
CA GLU A 367 0.71 13.54 -7.65
C GLU A 367 0.07 13.39 -9.05
N GLY A 368 -1.27 13.41 -9.11
CA GLY A 368 -2.02 13.43 -10.37
C GLY A 368 -2.07 12.10 -11.11
N CYS A 369 -1.83 10.97 -10.43
CA CYS A 369 -2.09 9.62 -10.95
C CYS A 369 -1.38 9.22 -12.27
N LYS A 370 -0.37 9.97 -12.73
CA LYS A 370 0.25 9.81 -14.07
C LYS A 370 0.76 8.40 -14.38
N TRP A 371 1.32 7.71 -13.40
CA TRP A 371 1.78 6.32 -13.52
C TRP A 371 0.65 5.29 -13.74
N LEU A 372 -0.62 5.66 -13.55
CA LEU A 372 -1.76 4.81 -13.91
C LEU A 372 -1.86 4.56 -15.42
N GLU A 373 -1.26 5.41 -16.26
CA GLU A 373 -1.11 5.21 -17.71
C GLU A 373 -0.37 3.90 -18.05
N MET A 374 0.40 3.35 -17.12
CA MET A 374 1.08 2.05 -17.32
C MET A 374 0.12 0.85 -17.35
N PHE A 375 -1.14 1.05 -16.96
CA PHE A 375 -2.13 -0.02 -16.80
C PHE A 375 -3.37 0.17 -17.71
N GLU A 376 -3.20 0.81 -18.86
CA GLU A 376 -4.26 0.97 -19.89
C GLU A 376 -4.87 -0.36 -20.35
N ASP A 377 -4.13 -1.47 -20.23
CA ASP A 377 -4.58 -2.80 -20.62
C ASP A 377 -5.23 -3.60 -19.49
N ALA A 378 -5.58 -2.96 -18.37
CA ALA A 378 -6.32 -3.58 -17.28
C ALA A 378 -7.73 -4.00 -17.71
N ARG A 379 -8.08 -5.27 -17.41
CA ARG A 379 -9.44 -5.82 -17.65
C ARG A 379 -10.47 -5.14 -16.77
N ALA A 380 -10.13 -4.91 -15.50
CA ALA A 380 -11.00 -4.28 -14.52
C ALA A 380 -10.18 -3.61 -13.40
N LEU A 381 -10.77 -2.59 -12.78
CA LEU A 381 -10.26 -1.95 -11.58
C LEU A 381 -11.10 -2.37 -10.37
N ILE A 382 -10.45 -2.93 -9.37
CA ILE A 382 -11.00 -3.29 -8.07
C ILE A 382 -10.62 -2.18 -7.10
N PHE A 383 -11.59 -1.37 -6.71
CA PHE A 383 -11.40 -0.28 -5.74
C PHE A 383 -11.86 -0.74 -4.36
N CYS A 384 -11.00 -0.65 -3.35
CA CYS A 384 -11.28 -1.09 -1.99
C CYS A 384 -11.47 0.11 -1.06
N VAL A 385 -12.54 0.09 -0.27
CA VAL A 385 -12.91 1.11 0.71
C VAL A 385 -13.09 0.43 2.06
N SER A 386 -12.44 0.94 3.11
CA SER A 386 -12.79 0.57 4.48
C SER A 386 -14.09 1.29 4.86
N ILE A 387 -15.20 0.56 4.97
CA ILE A 387 -16.46 1.21 5.34
C ILE A 387 -16.48 1.67 6.79
N GLY A 388 -15.68 1.05 7.66
CA GLY A 388 -15.52 1.44 9.05
C GLY A 388 -14.80 2.78 9.27
N ASP A 389 -14.25 3.41 8.22
CA ASP A 389 -13.49 4.65 8.31
C ASP A 389 -14.39 5.92 8.29
N TYR A 390 -15.72 5.77 8.32
CA TYR A 390 -16.67 6.88 8.21
C TYR A 390 -16.61 7.91 9.35
N ASP A 391 -16.11 7.54 10.52
CA ASP A 391 -15.93 8.40 11.69
C ASP A 391 -14.45 8.70 11.98
N GLN A 392 -13.52 8.09 11.22
CA GLN A 392 -12.09 8.24 11.46
C GLN A 392 -11.55 9.51 10.81
N MET A 393 -10.67 10.21 11.53
CA MET A 393 -9.95 11.39 11.05
C MET A 393 -8.48 11.06 10.80
N TRP A 394 -7.89 11.65 9.77
CA TRP A 394 -6.49 11.46 9.38
C TRP A 394 -5.88 12.80 8.94
N ALA A 395 -4.61 13.02 9.29
CA ALA A 395 -3.83 14.16 8.80
C ALA A 395 -2.70 13.63 7.90
N GLU A 396 -2.66 14.09 6.64
CA GLU A 396 -1.50 13.85 5.77
C GLU A 396 -0.40 14.86 6.11
N ASP A 397 0.78 14.40 6.54
CA ASP A 397 2.04 15.16 6.71
C ASP A 397 1.88 16.65 7.06
N ASN A 398 1.56 16.96 8.32
CA ASN A 398 1.29 18.31 8.87
C ASN A 398 0.05 19.04 8.29
N GLY A 399 -0.78 18.36 7.52
CA GLY A 399 -2.05 18.87 7.01
C GLY A 399 -3.19 18.85 8.04
N PRO A 400 -4.34 19.47 7.72
CA PRO A 400 -5.51 19.44 8.58
C PRO A 400 -6.06 18.02 8.72
N LEU A 401 -6.67 17.72 9.87
CA LEU A 401 -7.42 16.49 10.07
C LEU A 401 -8.61 16.44 9.12
N ARG A 402 -8.70 15.38 8.32
CA ARG A 402 -9.79 15.12 7.36
C ARG A 402 -10.40 13.74 7.61
N ASN A 403 -11.69 13.61 7.33
CA ASN A 403 -12.38 12.34 7.47
C ASN A 403 -11.89 11.33 6.41
N LYS A 404 -11.53 10.11 6.83
CA LYS A 404 -10.93 9.08 5.96
C LYS A 404 -11.89 8.58 4.88
N MET A 405 -13.19 8.51 5.14
CA MET A 405 -14.18 8.19 4.12
C MET A 405 -14.25 9.26 3.02
N ILE A 406 -14.10 10.55 3.37
CA ILE A 406 -14.03 11.64 2.39
C ILE A 406 -12.76 11.55 1.55
N LEU A 407 -11.61 11.24 2.16
CA LEU A 407 -10.36 11.01 1.42
C LEU A 407 -10.49 9.82 0.45
N SER A 408 -11.12 8.72 0.90
CA SER A 408 -11.39 7.57 0.04
C SER A 408 -12.34 7.89 -1.10
N LYS A 409 -13.36 8.72 -0.86
CA LYS A 409 -14.28 9.23 -1.90
C LYS A 409 -13.51 10.04 -2.95
N GLU A 410 -12.70 11.00 -2.53
CA GLU A 410 -11.91 11.86 -3.44
C GLU A 410 -10.94 11.04 -4.28
N LEU A 411 -10.25 10.07 -3.68
CA LEU A 411 -9.39 9.15 -4.42
C LEU A 411 -10.18 8.34 -5.45
N PHE A 412 -11.36 7.84 -5.09
CA PHE A 412 -12.23 7.12 -6.01
C PHE A 412 -12.64 8.00 -7.19
N GLU A 413 -13.07 9.24 -6.94
CA GLU A 413 -13.41 10.20 -7.99
C GLU A 413 -12.24 10.47 -8.93
N ASN A 414 -11.04 10.68 -8.38
CA ASN A 414 -9.84 10.96 -9.17
C ASN A 414 -9.48 9.79 -10.10
N VAL A 415 -9.63 8.56 -9.61
CA VAL A 415 -9.35 7.35 -10.40
C VAL A 415 -10.40 7.16 -11.51
N ILE A 416 -11.68 7.42 -11.25
CA ILE A 416 -12.74 7.34 -12.28
C ILE A 416 -12.52 8.38 -13.38
N LYS A 417 -12.13 9.60 -13.00
CA LYS A 417 -11.89 10.72 -13.94
C LYS A 417 -10.62 10.52 -14.77
N HIS A 418 -9.75 9.57 -14.41
CA HIS A 418 -8.47 9.38 -15.09
C HIS A 418 -8.67 8.83 -16.52
N PRO A 419 -8.08 9.45 -17.57
CA PRO A 419 -8.32 9.08 -18.97
C PRO A 419 -8.05 7.60 -19.30
N CYS A 420 -7.02 7.01 -18.67
CA CYS A 420 -6.63 5.60 -18.79
C CYS A 420 -7.81 4.64 -18.53
N PHE A 421 -8.73 4.98 -17.62
CA PHE A 421 -9.79 4.09 -17.17
C PHE A 421 -11.18 4.42 -17.71
N LYS A 422 -11.28 5.31 -18.70
CA LYS A 422 -12.56 5.74 -19.28
C LYS A 422 -13.47 4.56 -19.68
N ASN A 423 -12.88 3.51 -20.24
CA ASN A 423 -13.60 2.32 -20.68
C ASN A 423 -13.42 1.10 -19.76
N THR A 424 -12.62 1.21 -18.70
CA THR A 424 -12.34 0.11 -17.78
C THR A 424 -13.52 -0.10 -16.82
N PRO A 425 -14.05 -1.32 -16.66
CA PRO A 425 -15.04 -1.66 -15.63
C PRO A 425 -14.48 -1.51 -14.22
N PHE A 426 -15.33 -1.09 -13.27
CA PHE A 426 -14.97 -0.95 -11.86
C PHE A 426 -15.77 -1.93 -11.00
N VAL A 427 -15.10 -2.54 -10.03
CA VAL A 427 -15.65 -3.30 -8.93
C VAL A 427 -15.28 -2.58 -7.64
N LEU A 428 -16.25 -2.30 -6.79
CA LEU A 428 -16.05 -1.70 -5.48
C LEU A 428 -16.14 -2.77 -4.40
N LEU A 429 -15.09 -2.89 -3.60
CA LEU A 429 -15.09 -3.72 -2.40
C LEU A 429 -15.28 -2.83 -1.19
N LEU A 430 -16.42 -2.97 -0.52
CA LEU A 430 -16.73 -2.33 0.74
C LEU A 430 -16.25 -3.25 1.87
N ASN A 431 -14.99 -3.04 2.27
CA ASN A 431 -14.24 -3.89 3.19
C ASN A 431 -14.36 -3.44 4.67
N LYS A 432 -13.93 -4.31 5.58
CA LYS A 432 -14.03 -4.16 7.04
C LYS A 432 -15.49 -4.07 7.52
N PHE A 433 -16.35 -4.90 6.93
CA PHE A 433 -17.76 -4.93 7.33
C PHE A 433 -17.95 -5.38 8.78
N ASP A 434 -17.10 -6.29 9.27
CA ASP A 434 -17.01 -6.68 10.68
C ASP A 434 -16.82 -5.48 11.61
N VAL A 435 -15.81 -4.65 11.35
CA VAL A 435 -15.52 -3.44 12.15
C VAL A 435 -16.69 -2.44 12.08
N PHE A 436 -17.30 -2.32 10.90
CA PHE A 436 -18.44 -1.42 10.70
C PHE A 436 -19.71 -1.89 11.40
N GLU A 437 -20.00 -3.18 11.38
CA GLU A 437 -21.17 -3.79 12.00
C GLU A 437 -21.17 -3.57 13.52
N GLU A 438 -20.01 -3.68 14.17
CA GLU A 438 -19.85 -3.35 15.58
C GLU A 438 -20.05 -1.84 15.82
N LYS A 439 -19.34 -1.01 15.05
CA LYS A 439 -19.26 0.44 15.27
C LYS A 439 -20.56 1.20 15.01
N ILE A 440 -21.34 0.81 14.00
CA ILE A 440 -22.57 1.52 13.59
C ILE A 440 -23.65 1.52 14.68
N THR A 441 -23.54 0.63 15.66
CA THR A 441 -24.44 0.57 16.82
C THR A 441 -24.18 1.69 17.83
N THR A 442 -22.95 2.22 17.86
CA THR A 442 -22.50 3.24 18.83
C THR A 442 -22.26 4.61 18.20
N VAL A 443 -21.81 4.66 16.95
CA VAL A 443 -21.54 5.91 16.23
C VAL A 443 -22.47 6.00 15.01
N PRO A 444 -23.32 7.03 14.88
CA PRO A 444 -24.25 7.12 13.76
C PRO A 444 -23.51 7.48 12.47
N LEU A 445 -23.95 6.94 11.32
CA LEU A 445 -23.33 7.20 10.02
C LEU A 445 -23.30 8.70 9.65
N THR A 446 -24.25 9.47 10.18
CA THR A 446 -24.44 10.91 9.95
C THR A 446 -23.29 11.79 10.45
N VAL A 447 -22.34 11.25 11.23
CA VAL A 447 -21.10 11.95 11.60
C VAL A 447 -20.22 12.22 10.37
N CYS A 448 -20.29 11.36 9.36
CA CYS A 448 -19.63 11.59 8.08
C CYS A 448 -20.44 12.60 7.28
N GLU A 449 -19.79 13.69 6.83
CA GLU A 449 -20.49 14.75 6.12
C GLU A 449 -21.18 14.30 4.82
N TRP A 450 -20.65 13.26 4.18
CA TRP A 450 -21.22 12.71 2.95
C TRP A 450 -22.48 11.86 3.19
N PHE A 451 -22.74 11.49 4.44
CA PHE A 451 -23.84 10.61 4.85
C PHE A 451 -24.81 11.29 5.82
N LYS A 452 -24.81 12.63 5.91
CA LYS A 452 -25.67 13.42 6.82
C LYS A 452 -27.17 13.16 6.66
N ASP A 453 -27.59 12.75 5.47
CA ASP A 453 -28.96 12.44 5.08
C ASP A 453 -29.37 10.98 5.32
N PHE A 454 -28.49 10.15 5.91
CA PHE A 454 -28.84 8.78 6.25
C PHE A 454 -29.92 8.73 7.34
N SER A 455 -31.04 8.11 7.02
CA SER A 455 -32.15 7.88 7.96
C SER A 455 -32.56 6.41 7.91
N PRO A 456 -32.22 5.60 8.92
CA PRO A 456 -32.60 4.18 8.95
C PRO A 456 -34.12 4.03 9.11
N VAL A 457 -34.69 3.04 8.44
CA VAL A 457 -36.11 2.71 8.55
C VAL A 457 -36.30 1.77 9.75
N LYS A 458 -37.15 2.17 10.70
CA LYS A 458 -37.58 1.27 11.79
C LYS A 458 -38.44 0.17 11.17
N ALA A 459 -37.92 -1.05 11.13
CA ALA A 459 -38.64 -2.15 10.53
C ALA A 459 -39.83 -2.58 11.40
N HIS A 460 -41.04 -2.57 10.83
CA HIS A 460 -42.20 -3.24 11.44
C HIS A 460 -42.30 -4.72 11.01
N HIS A 461 -41.65 -5.14 9.90
CA HIS A 461 -41.76 -6.51 9.37
C HIS A 461 -40.49 -7.08 8.69
N ASN A 462 -39.36 -6.36 8.65
CA ASN A 462 -38.11 -6.85 8.01
C ASN A 462 -36.95 -6.95 9.02
N ASN A 463 -36.26 -8.09 9.06
CA ASN A 463 -35.12 -8.33 9.94
C ASN A 463 -33.79 -7.69 9.47
N SER A 464 -33.81 -6.60 8.68
CA SER A 464 -32.54 -5.98 8.23
C SER A 464 -31.89 -5.20 9.37
N SER A 465 -30.70 -5.65 9.79
CA SER A 465 -29.91 -4.95 10.80
C SER A 465 -29.60 -3.51 10.36
N LEU A 466 -29.40 -2.63 11.34
CA LEU A 466 -28.95 -1.25 11.08
C LEU A 466 -27.69 -1.22 10.20
N ALA A 467 -26.76 -2.15 10.45
CA ALA A 467 -25.56 -2.33 9.66
C ALA A 467 -25.86 -2.63 8.18
N ASN A 468 -26.81 -3.52 7.88
CA ASN A 468 -27.20 -3.82 6.50
C ASN A 468 -27.85 -2.62 5.81
N GLN A 469 -28.75 -1.90 6.50
CA GLN A 469 -29.36 -0.68 5.95
C GLN A 469 -28.30 0.37 5.63
N ALA A 470 -27.36 0.59 6.55
CA ALA A 470 -26.27 1.54 6.38
C ALA A 470 -25.29 1.12 5.28
N TYR A 471 -24.98 -0.18 5.17
CA TYR A 471 -24.17 -0.73 4.08
C TYR A 471 -24.78 -0.45 2.71
N TYR A 472 -26.07 -0.76 2.52
CA TYR A 472 -26.73 -0.52 1.23
C TYR A 472 -26.79 0.96 0.89
N TYR A 473 -26.95 1.82 1.90
CA TYR A 473 -26.89 3.27 1.73
C TYR A 473 -25.51 3.74 1.25
N VAL A 474 -24.43 3.31 1.90
CA VAL A 474 -23.05 3.64 1.48
C VAL A 474 -22.79 3.11 0.06
N ALA A 475 -23.17 1.86 -0.24
CA ALA A 475 -23.04 1.28 -1.56
C ALA A 475 -23.80 2.09 -2.63
N MET A 476 -24.99 2.58 -2.30
CA MET A 476 -25.80 3.43 -3.17
C MET A 476 -25.11 4.78 -3.42
N LYS A 477 -24.56 5.44 -2.39
CA LYS A 477 -23.81 6.71 -2.56
C LYS A 477 -22.61 6.57 -3.50
N PHE A 478 -21.85 5.48 -3.40
CA PHE A 478 -20.76 5.20 -4.33
C PHE A 478 -21.25 4.88 -5.75
N LYS A 479 -22.36 4.14 -5.89
CA LYS A 479 -22.98 3.86 -7.20
C LYS A 479 -23.46 5.14 -7.88
N GLU A 480 -24.12 6.04 -7.16
CA GLU A 480 -24.56 7.34 -7.66
C GLU A 480 -23.38 8.19 -8.12
N LEU A 481 -22.33 8.27 -7.30
CA LEU A 481 -21.10 8.99 -7.63
C LEU A 481 -20.46 8.44 -8.90
N TYR A 482 -20.29 7.12 -8.99
CA TYR A 482 -19.72 6.47 -10.18
C TYR A 482 -20.57 6.70 -11.43
N ALA A 483 -21.89 6.58 -11.32
CA ALA A 483 -22.82 6.81 -12.41
C ALA A 483 -22.80 8.28 -12.88
N SER A 484 -22.68 9.25 -11.96
CA SER A 484 -22.62 10.67 -12.31
C SER A 484 -21.38 11.05 -13.12
N ILE A 485 -20.27 10.31 -12.99
CA ILE A 485 -19.01 10.58 -13.69
C ILE A 485 -18.89 9.73 -14.96
N SER A 486 -19.25 8.45 -14.88
CA SER A 486 -18.98 7.47 -15.96
C SER A 486 -20.20 7.08 -16.79
N ASN A 487 -21.42 7.35 -16.30
CA ASN A 487 -22.68 6.84 -16.86
C ASN A 487 -22.73 5.30 -16.99
N ARG A 488 -22.03 4.58 -16.10
CA ARG A 488 -21.94 3.10 -16.09
C ARG A 488 -22.38 2.54 -14.73
N LYS A 489 -22.64 1.23 -14.70
CA LYS A 489 -22.97 0.50 -13.48
C LYS A 489 -21.70 0.16 -12.70
N LEU A 490 -21.73 0.39 -11.39
CA LEU A 490 -20.70 -0.05 -10.45
C LEU A 490 -21.14 -1.35 -9.78
N PHE A 491 -20.31 -2.39 -9.87
CA PHE A 491 -20.48 -3.60 -9.08
C PHE A 491 -19.94 -3.35 -7.67
N VAL A 492 -20.67 -3.77 -6.65
CA VAL A 492 -20.29 -3.54 -5.25
C VAL A 492 -20.42 -4.86 -4.50
N SER A 493 -19.36 -5.25 -3.80
CA SER A 493 -19.34 -6.41 -2.92
C SER A 493 -19.06 -6.00 -1.47
N GLN A 494 -19.63 -6.72 -0.53
CA GLN A 494 -19.39 -6.61 0.91
C GLN A 494 -18.25 -7.55 1.27
N VAL A 495 -17.18 -7.05 1.91
CA VAL A 495 -15.98 -7.84 2.14
C VAL A 495 -15.54 -7.78 3.60
N LYS A 496 -15.12 -8.93 4.13
CA LYS A 496 -14.31 -9.04 5.35
C LYS A 496 -12.97 -9.61 4.91
N ALA A 497 -11.99 -8.78 4.55
CA ALA A 497 -10.78 -9.23 3.86
C ALA A 497 -9.94 -10.29 4.61
N ARG A 498 -10.18 -10.47 5.92
CA ARG A 498 -9.54 -11.50 6.75
C ARG A 498 -10.28 -12.85 6.73
N ASP A 499 -11.46 -12.88 6.15
CA ASP A 499 -12.31 -14.04 5.94
C ASP A 499 -12.16 -14.50 4.49
N CYS A 500 -11.70 -15.74 4.31
CA CYS A 500 -11.43 -16.31 3.00
C CYS A 500 -12.67 -16.36 2.12
N ASP A 501 -13.82 -16.70 2.70
CA ASP A 501 -15.04 -16.98 1.95
C ASP A 501 -15.56 -15.68 1.31
N THR A 502 -15.54 -14.57 2.06
CA THR A 502 -16.00 -13.28 1.52
C THR A 502 -15.10 -12.72 0.41
N VAL A 503 -13.81 -13.06 0.43
CA VAL A 503 -12.88 -12.68 -0.64
C VAL A 503 -13.08 -13.57 -1.86
N ASP A 504 -13.26 -14.87 -1.66
CA ASP A 504 -13.54 -15.83 -2.74
C ASP A 504 -14.85 -15.47 -3.47
N GLU A 505 -15.94 -15.24 -2.73
CA GLU A 505 -17.24 -14.82 -3.28
C GLU A 505 -17.20 -13.49 -4.05
N SER A 506 -16.23 -12.62 -3.74
CA SER A 506 -16.09 -11.31 -4.38
C SER A 506 -15.27 -11.32 -5.67
N PHE A 507 -14.46 -12.36 -5.89
CA PHE A 507 -13.59 -12.53 -7.06
C PHE A 507 -14.28 -13.37 -8.13
#